data_AF-A0A0J8S4C4-F1
#
_entry.id   AF-A0A0J8S4C4-F1
#
_cell.length_a   1.000
_cell.length_b   1.000
_cell.length_c   1.000
_cell.angle_alpha   90.00
_cell.angle_beta   90.00
_cell.angle_gamma   90.00
#
_symmetry.space_group_name_H-M   'P 1'
#
loop_
_entity.id
_entity.type
_entity.pdbx_description
1 polymer ?
#
loop_
_entity_poly.entity_id
_entity_poly.type
_entity_poly.pdbx_seq_one_letter_code
_entity_poly.pdbx_strand_id
1 'polypeptide(L)'
;MASPAQVFLQHPLHLDPTSKAISAPNTSYPGLSTELDALNSLHRSILNLDSPNVPPPPRPVNPKRSAQVSKLRDSANTAYRKSAFAEAIRLYGYAIDMAMQRPAWEPLGLVREELAPLYSNRAQAHMSQQQWPEGWVDAQLSIECNDETNTKAWWRGGKCLIEMGRWEEAIDWLQKGLEAEGRGSDGGRELKTLLDDAEKGLEKMGQGV
;
A
#
# COMPACT_ATOMS: atom_id res chain seq x y z
N MET A 1 -22.68 -52.54 -2.76
CA MET A 1 -23.19 -51.19 -3.06
C MET A 1 -22.01 -50.24 -3.01
N ALA A 2 -21.65 -49.63 -4.14
CA ALA A 2 -20.54 -48.66 -4.18
C ALA A 2 -20.95 -47.44 -3.34
N SER A 3 -20.11 -47.02 -2.39
CA SER A 3 -20.32 -45.74 -1.72
C SER A 3 -20.33 -44.65 -2.80
N PRO A 4 -21.28 -43.69 -2.77
CA PRO A 4 -21.27 -42.60 -3.73
C PRO A 4 -19.89 -41.93 -3.71
N ALA A 5 -19.31 -41.72 -4.89
CA ALA A 5 -18.01 -41.06 -5.03
C ALA A 5 -18.06 -39.74 -4.27
N GLN A 6 -17.13 -39.54 -3.34
CA GLN A 6 -17.07 -38.34 -2.53
C GLN A 6 -16.70 -37.17 -3.46
N VAL A 7 -17.68 -36.33 -3.82
CA VAL A 7 -17.47 -35.21 -4.77
C VAL A 7 -16.88 -33.96 -4.11
N PHE A 8 -16.82 -33.90 -2.78
CA PHE A 8 -16.16 -32.84 -2.01
C PHE A 8 -15.65 -33.38 -0.67
N LEU A 9 -14.72 -32.63 -0.05
CA LEU A 9 -14.22 -32.91 1.29
C LEU A 9 -15.05 -32.13 2.33
N GLN A 10 -15.71 -32.85 3.23
CA GLN A 10 -16.54 -32.23 4.26
C GLN A 10 -15.67 -31.73 5.43
N HIS A 11 -15.83 -30.46 5.79
CA HIS A 11 -15.17 -29.86 6.96
C HIS A 11 -16.16 -29.70 8.14
N PRO A 12 -15.72 -29.94 9.40
CA PRO A 12 -16.55 -29.76 10.58
C PRO A 12 -16.63 -28.27 10.98
N LEU A 13 -17.48 -27.51 10.27
CA LEU A 13 -17.70 -26.08 10.51
C LEU A 13 -18.72 -25.84 11.64
N HIS A 14 -18.52 -24.77 12.40
CA HIS A 14 -19.40 -24.31 13.47
C HIS A 14 -19.81 -22.85 13.23
N LEU A 15 -21.12 -22.60 13.20
CA LEU A 15 -21.72 -21.27 13.08
C LEU A 15 -22.06 -20.73 14.47
N ASP A 16 -21.53 -19.57 14.81
CA ASP A 16 -21.99 -18.81 15.98
C ASP A 16 -23.34 -18.14 15.67
N PRO A 17 -24.43 -18.46 16.39
CA PRO A 17 -25.75 -17.91 16.11
C PRO A 17 -25.86 -16.40 16.36
N THR A 18 -24.99 -15.81 17.20
CA THR A 18 -25.03 -14.39 17.55
C THR A 18 -24.16 -13.56 16.61
N SER A 19 -22.89 -13.94 16.44
CA SER A 19 -21.97 -13.19 15.56
C SER A 19 -22.14 -13.52 14.07
N LYS A 20 -22.83 -14.63 13.76
CA LYS A 20 -22.92 -15.24 12.42
C LYS A 20 -21.55 -15.64 11.84
N ALA A 21 -20.50 -15.69 12.67
CA ALA A 21 -19.18 -16.11 12.25
C ALA A 21 -19.10 -17.64 12.12
N ILE A 22 -18.38 -18.09 11.09
CA ILE A 22 -18.07 -19.50 10.88
C ILE A 22 -16.67 -19.79 11.39
N SER A 23 -16.52 -20.88 12.12
CA SER A 23 -15.26 -21.35 12.73
C SER A 23 -15.08 -22.85 12.48
N ALA A 24 -13.86 -23.35 12.64
CA ALA A 24 -13.58 -24.78 12.54
C ALA A 24 -12.58 -25.19 13.64
N PRO A 25 -13.04 -25.43 14.88
CA PRO A 25 -12.16 -25.62 16.03
C PRO A 25 -11.38 -26.93 16.02
N ASN A 26 -11.87 -27.96 15.30
CA ASN A 26 -11.34 -29.32 15.32
C ASN A 26 -10.67 -29.74 14.01
N THR A 27 -10.24 -28.78 13.18
CA THR A 27 -9.61 -29.08 11.88
C THR A 27 -8.21 -28.49 11.80
N SER A 28 -7.27 -29.25 11.25
CA SER A 28 -5.89 -28.81 11.00
C SER A 28 -5.60 -28.66 9.51
N TYR A 29 -6.64 -28.46 8.68
CA TYR A 29 -6.44 -28.22 7.26
C TYR A 29 -5.69 -26.89 7.06
N PRO A 30 -4.51 -26.89 6.41
CA PRO A 30 -3.74 -25.67 6.21
C PRO A 30 -4.54 -24.60 5.45
N GLY A 31 -4.51 -23.36 5.93
CA GLY A 31 -5.19 -22.23 5.30
C GLY A 31 -6.70 -22.11 5.55
N LEU A 32 -7.36 -23.13 6.11
CA LEU A 32 -8.82 -23.06 6.35
C LEU A 32 -9.20 -21.96 7.33
N SER A 33 -8.40 -21.69 8.37
CA SER A 33 -8.65 -20.56 9.28
C SER A 33 -8.62 -19.22 8.54
N THR A 34 -7.64 -19.02 7.65
CA THR A 34 -7.50 -17.81 6.84
C THR A 34 -8.69 -17.60 5.91
N GLU A 35 -9.16 -18.67 5.27
CA GLU A 35 -10.36 -18.61 4.41
C GLU A 35 -11.63 -18.30 5.21
N LEU A 36 -11.77 -18.86 6.43
CA LEU A 36 -12.89 -18.54 7.30
C LEU A 36 -12.87 -17.09 7.78
N ASP A 37 -11.69 -16.53 8.08
CA ASP A 37 -11.54 -15.12 8.43
C ASP A 37 -11.90 -14.20 7.25
N ALA A 38 -11.50 -14.57 6.04
CA ALA A 38 -11.87 -13.87 4.80
C ALA A 38 -13.39 -13.94 4.57
N LEU A 39 -14.00 -15.11 4.73
CA LEU A 39 -15.44 -15.32 4.60
C LEU A 39 -16.24 -14.49 5.63
N ASN A 40 -15.81 -14.50 6.88
CA ASN A 40 -16.45 -13.72 7.95
C ASN A 40 -16.34 -12.21 7.70
N SER A 41 -15.21 -11.75 7.14
CA SER A 41 -15.01 -10.35 6.76
C SER A 41 -15.86 -9.95 5.55
N LEU A 42 -16.00 -10.84 4.57
CA LEU A 42 -16.90 -10.66 3.42
C LEU A 42 -18.36 -10.60 3.86
N HIS A 43 -18.79 -11.49 4.75
CA HIS A 43 -20.16 -11.50 5.29
C HIS A 43 -20.51 -10.16 5.96
N ARG A 44 -19.64 -9.66 6.86
CA ARG A 44 -19.82 -8.34 7.47
C ARG A 44 -19.88 -7.20 6.45
N SER A 45 -19.08 -7.28 5.39
CA SER A 45 -19.07 -6.27 4.32
C SER A 45 -20.37 -6.29 3.51
N ILE A 46 -20.92 -7.47 3.23
CA ILE A 46 -22.19 -7.63 2.51
C ILE A 46 -23.38 -7.17 3.35
N LEU A 47 -23.36 -7.40 4.68
CA LEU A 47 -24.42 -6.91 5.57
C LEU A 47 -24.51 -5.38 5.64
N ASN A 48 -23.42 -4.67 5.31
CA ASN A 48 -23.40 -3.22 5.25
C ASN A 48 -23.87 -2.66 3.90
N LEU A 49 -24.21 -3.52 2.93
CA LEU A 49 -24.84 -3.09 1.68
C LEU A 49 -26.33 -2.81 1.90
N ASP A 50 -26.88 -1.94 1.05
CA ASP A 50 -28.33 -1.77 0.95
C ASP A 50 -28.97 -3.03 0.33
N SER A 51 -30.26 -3.26 0.61
CA SER A 51 -31.04 -4.33 -0.01
C SER A 51 -30.87 -4.31 -1.55
N PRO A 52 -30.53 -5.42 -2.21
CA PRO A 52 -30.73 -6.82 -1.80
C PRO A 52 -29.53 -7.52 -1.15
N ASN A 53 -28.55 -6.78 -0.58
CA ASN A 53 -27.32 -7.35 -0.02
C ASN A 53 -26.52 -8.18 -1.04
N VAL A 54 -26.55 -7.73 -2.30
CA VAL A 54 -25.73 -8.30 -3.37
C VAL A 54 -24.76 -7.20 -3.82
N PRO A 55 -23.46 -7.50 -3.97
CA PRO A 55 -22.50 -6.53 -4.49
C PRO A 55 -23.00 -5.89 -5.79
N PRO A 56 -23.04 -4.55 -5.88
CA PRO A 56 -23.37 -3.86 -7.12
C PRO A 56 -22.27 -4.11 -8.17
N PRO A 57 -22.54 -3.82 -9.46
CA PRO A 57 -21.49 -3.81 -10.46
C PRO A 57 -20.34 -2.86 -10.04
N PRO A 58 -19.08 -3.14 -10.39
CA PRO A 58 -17.93 -2.33 -9.98
C PRO A 58 -17.98 -0.84 -10.41
N ARG A 59 -18.84 -0.50 -11.38
CA ARG A 59 -19.09 0.87 -11.81
C ARG A 59 -20.61 1.11 -11.89
N PRO A 60 -21.11 2.29 -11.49
CA PRO A 60 -20.37 3.43 -10.92
C PRO A 60 -19.96 3.23 -9.46
N VAL A 61 -18.85 3.84 -9.04
CA VAL A 61 -18.33 3.75 -7.66
C VAL A 61 -18.95 4.82 -6.78
N ASN A 62 -19.23 4.49 -5.51
CA ASN A 62 -19.71 5.47 -4.53
C ASN A 62 -18.58 6.46 -4.16
N PRO A 63 -18.75 7.78 -4.40
CA PRO A 63 -17.70 8.77 -4.17
C PRO A 63 -17.44 9.08 -2.69
N LYS A 64 -18.32 8.65 -1.77
CA LYS A 64 -18.25 9.02 -0.34
C LYS A 64 -16.92 8.65 0.30
N ARG A 65 -16.41 7.45 0.03
CA ARG A 65 -15.14 6.99 0.61
C ARG A 65 -13.95 7.74 0.03
N SER A 66 -13.91 7.94 -1.29
CA SER A 66 -12.88 8.75 -1.94
C SER A 66 -12.83 10.17 -1.37
N ALA A 67 -13.99 10.78 -1.08
CA ALA A 67 -14.05 12.08 -0.43
C ALA A 67 -13.48 12.07 1.00
N GLN A 68 -13.74 11.00 1.77
CA GLN A 68 -13.18 10.85 3.12
C GLN A 68 -11.66 10.63 3.10
N VAL A 69 -11.16 9.80 2.19
CA VAL A 69 -9.72 9.58 1.95
C VAL A 69 -9.05 10.90 1.57
N SER A 70 -9.63 11.66 0.63
CA SER A 70 -9.10 12.98 0.26
C SER A 70 -9.07 13.94 1.45
N LYS A 71 -10.13 13.98 2.27
CA LYS A 71 -10.18 14.85 3.45
C LYS A 71 -9.10 14.51 4.47
N LEU A 72 -8.83 13.22 4.71
CA LEU A 72 -7.75 12.77 5.58
C LEU A 72 -6.39 13.16 5.01
N ARG A 73 -6.18 12.96 3.70
CA ARG A 73 -4.97 13.40 3.00
C ARG A 73 -4.73 14.90 3.15
N ASP A 74 -5.76 15.72 2.98
CA ASP A 74 -5.63 17.17 3.06
C ASP A 74 -5.35 17.65 4.50
N SER A 75 -5.92 16.94 5.48
CA SER A 75 -5.62 17.13 6.90
C SER A 75 -4.15 16.78 7.21
N ALA A 76 -3.66 15.65 6.70
CA ALA A 76 -2.26 15.24 6.82
C ALA A 76 -1.31 16.24 6.15
N ASN A 77 -1.62 16.69 4.94
CA ASN A 77 -0.86 17.74 4.24
C ASN A 77 -0.82 19.05 5.06
N THR A 78 -1.92 19.40 5.73
CA THR A 78 -1.97 20.59 6.59
C THR A 78 -1.10 20.43 7.83
N ALA A 79 -1.10 19.26 8.47
CA ALA A 79 -0.21 18.95 9.58
C ALA A 79 1.27 18.99 9.13
N TYR A 80 1.57 18.42 7.97
CA TYR A 80 2.91 18.43 7.38
C TYR A 80 3.43 19.86 7.14
N ARG A 81 2.61 20.74 6.55
CA ARG A 81 2.99 22.16 6.34
C ARG A 81 3.24 22.93 7.64
N LYS A 82 2.64 22.48 8.75
CA LYS A 82 2.89 23.02 10.10
C LYS A 82 4.11 22.38 10.78
N SER A 83 4.90 21.57 10.07
CA SER A 83 6.01 20.78 10.59
C SER A 83 5.61 19.79 11.71
N ALA A 84 4.32 19.47 11.82
CA ALA A 84 3.82 18.47 12.75
C ALA A 84 3.91 17.08 12.09
N PHE A 85 5.14 16.60 11.87
CA PHE A 85 5.41 15.42 11.04
C PHE A 85 4.84 14.11 11.63
N ALA A 86 4.95 13.91 12.93
CA ALA A 86 4.39 12.72 13.59
C ALA A 86 2.86 12.64 13.42
N GLU A 87 2.18 13.78 13.53
CA GLU A 87 0.74 13.87 13.29
C GLU A 87 0.39 13.66 11.82
N ALA A 88 1.19 14.21 10.91
CA ALA A 88 1.02 13.98 9.47
C ALA A 88 1.12 12.48 9.12
N ILE A 89 2.11 11.76 9.65
CA ILE A 89 2.28 10.32 9.46
C ILE A 89 1.03 9.56 9.94
N ARG A 90 0.54 9.89 11.14
CA ARG A 90 -0.67 9.27 11.70
C ARG A 90 -1.88 9.47 10.80
N LEU A 91 -2.10 10.70 10.32
CA LEU A 91 -3.21 11.04 9.44
C LEU A 91 -3.10 10.37 8.05
N TYR A 92 -1.91 10.29 7.48
CA TYR A 92 -1.70 9.50 6.25
C TYR A 92 -1.95 8.01 6.49
N GLY A 93 -1.55 7.47 7.65
CA GLY A 93 -1.85 6.10 8.05
C GLY A 93 -3.35 5.79 8.02
N TYR A 94 -4.19 6.64 8.64
CA TYR A 94 -5.64 6.43 8.57
C TYR A 94 -6.21 6.56 7.17
N ALA A 95 -5.65 7.45 6.33
CA ALA A 95 -6.08 7.57 4.95
C ALA A 95 -5.79 6.27 4.18
N ILE A 96 -4.62 5.66 4.40
CA ILE A 96 -4.22 4.37 3.81
C ILE A 96 -5.15 3.26 4.30
N ASP A 97 -5.36 3.14 5.61
CA ASP A 97 -6.27 2.13 6.18
C ASP A 97 -7.68 2.24 5.58
N MET A 98 -8.18 3.47 5.43
CA MET A 98 -9.50 3.73 4.85
C MET A 98 -9.59 3.36 3.36
N ALA A 99 -8.52 3.61 2.59
CA ALA A 99 -8.41 3.22 1.19
C ALA A 99 -8.28 1.70 1.01
N MET A 100 -7.53 1.02 1.88
CA MET A 100 -7.38 -0.44 1.86
C MET A 100 -8.66 -1.20 2.26
N GLN A 101 -9.50 -0.59 3.10
CA GLN A 101 -10.79 -1.15 3.50
C GLN A 101 -11.91 -0.95 2.47
N ARG A 102 -11.57 -0.59 1.21
CA ARG A 102 -12.54 -0.54 0.13
C ARG A 102 -13.15 -1.92 -0.12
N PRO A 103 -14.46 -2.00 -0.41
CA PRO A 103 -15.07 -3.28 -0.72
C PRO A 103 -14.41 -3.96 -1.93
N ALA A 104 -14.25 -5.28 -1.85
CA ALA A 104 -13.51 -6.06 -2.86
C ALA A 104 -14.14 -6.06 -4.26
N TRP A 105 -15.41 -5.64 -4.38
CA TRP A 105 -16.11 -5.49 -5.66
C TRP A 105 -15.89 -4.12 -6.33
N GLU A 106 -15.21 -3.17 -5.67
CA GLU A 106 -14.82 -1.90 -6.29
C GLU A 106 -13.55 -2.06 -7.16
N PRO A 107 -13.33 -1.19 -8.17
CA PRO A 107 -12.19 -1.30 -9.07
C PRO A 107 -10.85 -1.17 -8.33
N LEU A 108 -9.96 -2.16 -8.49
CA LEU A 108 -8.63 -2.15 -7.88
C LEU A 108 -7.76 -0.96 -8.33
N GLY A 109 -7.94 -0.51 -9.59
CA GLY A 109 -7.23 0.67 -10.11
C GLY A 109 -7.48 1.92 -9.27
N LEU A 110 -8.72 2.13 -8.81
CA LEU A 110 -9.06 3.27 -7.95
C LEU A 110 -8.31 3.21 -6.60
N VAL A 111 -8.21 2.02 -6.01
CA VAL A 111 -7.48 1.83 -4.75
C VAL A 111 -6.00 2.17 -4.95
N ARG A 112 -5.39 1.69 -6.04
CA ARG A 112 -3.98 1.94 -6.38
C ARG A 112 -3.70 3.43 -6.62
N GLU A 113 -4.56 4.11 -7.37
CA GLU A 113 -4.48 5.55 -7.64
C GLU A 113 -4.60 6.39 -6.36
N GLU A 114 -5.41 5.97 -5.40
CA GLU A 114 -5.54 6.65 -4.09
C GLU A 114 -4.32 6.37 -3.19
N LEU A 115 -3.83 5.13 -3.17
CA LEU A 115 -2.74 4.70 -2.28
C LEU A 115 -1.38 5.27 -2.67
N ALA A 116 -1.04 5.29 -3.97
CA ALA A 116 0.26 5.77 -4.44
C ALA A 116 0.65 7.15 -3.86
N PRO A 117 -0.15 8.22 -4.00
CA PRO A 117 0.21 9.52 -3.43
C PRO A 117 0.20 9.55 -1.89
N LEU A 118 -0.60 8.69 -1.23
CA LEU A 118 -0.62 8.61 0.24
C LEU A 118 0.68 8.03 0.78
N TYR A 119 1.13 6.91 0.23
CA TYR A 119 2.42 6.31 0.58
C TYR A 119 3.58 7.26 0.26
N SER A 120 3.59 7.86 -0.93
CA SER A 120 4.62 8.82 -1.33
C SER A 120 4.71 10.02 -0.38
N ASN A 121 3.58 10.55 0.09
CA ASN A 121 3.57 11.66 1.04
C ASN A 121 3.91 11.24 2.48
N ARG A 122 3.51 10.04 2.91
CA ARG A 122 3.90 9.49 4.21
C ARG A 122 5.41 9.21 4.27
N ALA A 123 6.00 8.73 3.18
CA ALA A 123 7.45 8.61 3.02
C ALA A 123 8.15 9.95 3.25
N GLN A 124 7.65 11.04 2.68
CA GLN A 124 8.20 12.38 2.90
C GLN A 124 8.13 12.82 4.37
N ALA A 125 7.04 12.49 5.06
CA ALA A 125 6.88 12.80 6.48
C ALA A 125 7.84 11.97 7.36
N HIS A 126 8.09 10.70 7.01
CA HIS A 126 9.12 9.87 7.63
C HIS A 126 10.53 10.43 7.41
N MET A 127 10.87 10.82 6.17
CA MET A 127 12.15 11.46 5.85
C MET A 127 12.38 12.74 6.66
N SER A 128 11.33 13.53 6.89
CA SER A 128 11.41 14.76 7.70
C SER A 128 11.72 14.49 9.18
N GLN A 129 11.53 13.26 9.63
CA GLN A 129 11.92 12.77 10.97
C GLN A 129 13.15 11.86 10.93
N GLN A 130 13.84 11.78 9.78
CA GLN A 130 15.01 10.90 9.57
C GLN A 130 14.70 9.41 9.83
N GLN A 131 13.44 9.02 9.66
CA GLN A 131 12.98 7.63 9.71
C GLN A 131 13.18 6.99 8.33
N TRP A 132 14.44 6.77 7.96
CA TRP A 132 14.82 6.33 6.61
C TRP A 132 14.30 4.94 6.23
N PRO A 133 14.29 3.93 7.12
CA PRO A 133 13.75 2.62 6.78
C PRO A 133 12.26 2.67 6.43
N GLU A 134 11.45 3.35 7.26
CA GLU A 134 10.01 3.50 7.03
C GLU A 134 9.73 4.34 5.78
N GLY A 135 10.50 5.40 5.57
CA GLY A 135 10.42 6.22 4.35
C GLY A 135 10.74 5.43 3.08
N TRP A 136 11.71 4.52 3.14
CA TRP A 136 12.03 3.61 2.04
C TRP A 136 10.88 2.62 1.77
N VAL A 137 10.31 1.99 2.81
CA VAL A 137 9.19 1.04 2.65
C VAL A 137 8.02 1.75 1.96
N ASP A 138 7.65 2.94 2.44
CA ASP A 138 6.54 3.69 1.87
C ASP A 138 6.81 4.14 0.43
N ALA A 139 8.06 4.53 0.11
CA ALA A 139 8.41 4.85 -1.27
C ALA A 139 8.27 3.63 -2.20
N GLN A 140 8.68 2.44 -1.74
CA GLN A 140 8.50 1.21 -2.50
C GLN A 140 7.02 0.87 -2.70
N LEU A 141 6.23 0.89 -1.62
CA LEU A 141 4.78 0.63 -1.69
C LEU A 141 4.07 1.62 -2.61
N SER A 142 4.53 2.88 -2.64
CA SER A 142 3.99 3.88 -3.56
C SER A 142 4.21 3.49 -5.03
N ILE A 143 5.39 2.99 -5.38
CA ILE A 143 5.72 2.56 -6.75
C ILE A 143 4.98 1.27 -7.10
N GLU A 144 4.87 0.32 -6.18
CA GLU A 144 4.08 -0.91 -6.40
C GLU A 144 2.59 -0.64 -6.65
N CYS A 145 2.07 0.46 -6.09
CA CYS A 145 0.71 0.91 -6.37
C CYS A 145 0.59 1.51 -7.77
N ASN A 146 1.46 2.49 -8.09
CA ASN A 146 1.53 3.13 -9.39
C ASN A 146 2.94 3.69 -9.64
N ASP A 147 3.61 3.14 -10.65
CA ASP A 147 4.93 3.51 -11.11
C ASP A 147 4.92 4.53 -12.26
N GLU A 148 3.78 4.72 -12.93
CA GLU A 148 3.60 5.70 -13.99
C GLU A 148 3.58 7.13 -13.42
N THR A 149 4.55 7.96 -13.81
CA THR A 149 4.63 9.41 -13.48
C THR A 149 4.73 9.73 -11.97
N ASN A 150 5.35 8.83 -11.21
CA ASN A 150 5.58 8.97 -9.77
C ASN A 150 7.04 9.29 -9.42
N THR A 151 7.62 10.30 -10.09
CA THR A 151 9.02 10.70 -9.90
C THR A 151 9.38 10.92 -8.43
N LYS A 152 8.45 11.50 -7.66
CA LYS A 152 8.68 11.83 -6.26
C LYS A 152 8.89 10.59 -5.39
N ALA A 153 8.17 9.50 -5.64
CA ALA A 153 8.38 8.26 -4.89
C ALA A 153 9.75 7.65 -5.22
N TRP A 154 10.14 7.61 -6.51
CA TRP A 154 11.47 7.19 -6.92
C TRP A 154 12.57 8.01 -6.22
N TRP A 155 12.46 9.34 -6.24
CA TRP A 155 13.42 10.22 -5.61
C TRP A 155 13.50 10.02 -4.08
N ARG A 156 12.34 9.94 -3.42
CA ARG A 156 12.26 9.72 -1.97
C ARG A 156 12.89 8.38 -1.57
N GLY A 157 12.61 7.30 -2.30
CA GLY A 157 13.19 5.98 -2.06
C GLY A 157 14.71 5.97 -2.22
N GLY A 158 15.22 6.56 -3.32
CA GLY A 158 16.67 6.69 -3.55
C GLY A 158 17.36 7.52 -2.46
N LYS A 159 16.72 8.62 -2.03
CA LYS A 159 17.25 9.46 -0.95
C LYS A 159 17.31 8.69 0.38
N CYS A 160 16.28 7.91 0.72
CA CYS A 160 16.31 7.07 1.92
C CYS A 160 17.43 6.03 1.87
N LEU A 161 17.64 5.37 0.73
CA LEU A 161 18.72 4.38 0.55
C LEU A 161 20.10 5.02 0.73
N ILE A 162 20.32 6.20 0.14
CA ILE A 162 21.54 6.99 0.31
C ILE A 162 21.80 7.31 1.78
N GLU A 163 20.80 7.83 2.50
CA GLU A 163 20.96 8.19 3.93
C GLU A 163 21.17 6.96 4.83
N MET A 164 20.74 5.78 4.40
CA MET A 164 21.06 4.51 5.05
C MET A 164 22.42 3.92 4.65
N GLY A 165 23.16 4.57 3.73
CA GLY A 165 24.44 4.08 3.20
C GLY A 165 24.32 2.88 2.26
N ARG A 166 23.11 2.56 1.78
CA ARG A 166 22.83 1.46 0.84
C ARG A 166 23.00 1.95 -0.60
N TRP A 167 24.21 2.36 -0.95
CA TRP A 167 24.51 3.08 -2.19
C TRP A 167 24.23 2.27 -3.46
N GLU A 168 24.62 1.00 -3.50
CA GLU A 168 24.39 0.12 -4.67
C GLU A 168 22.90 -0.04 -4.98
N GLU A 169 22.10 -0.23 -3.93
CA GLU A 169 20.64 -0.34 -4.06
C GLU A 169 20.00 1.00 -4.46
N ALA A 170 20.54 2.12 -3.98
CA ALA A 170 20.09 3.44 -4.40
C ALA A 170 20.31 3.67 -5.91
N ILE A 171 21.46 3.24 -6.43
CA ILE A 171 21.82 3.34 -7.85
C ILE A 171 20.84 2.52 -8.70
N ASP A 172 20.64 1.24 -8.37
CA ASP A 172 19.70 0.36 -9.09
C ASP A 172 18.26 0.93 -9.05
N TRP A 173 17.83 1.40 -7.88
CA TRP A 173 16.52 2.02 -7.69
C TRP A 173 16.32 3.27 -8.56
N LEU A 174 17.29 4.19 -8.57
CA LEU A 174 17.20 5.44 -9.34
C LEU A 174 17.33 5.22 -10.84
N GLN A 175 18.10 4.21 -11.28
CA GLN A 175 18.17 3.81 -12.68
C GLN A 175 16.79 3.32 -13.19
N LYS A 176 16.12 2.45 -12.42
CA LYS A 176 14.74 2.02 -12.72
C LYS A 176 13.77 3.19 -12.80
N GLY A 177 13.86 4.13 -11.85
CA GLY A 177 13.04 5.35 -11.87
C GLY A 177 13.28 6.22 -13.10
N LEU A 178 14.52 6.34 -13.57
CA LEU A 178 14.86 7.08 -14.80
C LEU A 178 14.29 6.44 -16.07
N GLU A 179 14.21 5.12 -16.09
CA GLU A 179 13.60 4.37 -17.20
C GLU A 179 12.09 4.57 -17.22
N ALA A 180 11.43 4.54 -16.05
CA ALA A 180 9.99 4.75 -15.90
C ALA A 180 9.55 6.19 -16.24
N GLU A 181 10.26 7.21 -15.73
CA GLU A 181 9.91 8.63 -15.90
C GLU A 181 10.35 9.22 -17.24
N GLY A 182 11.29 8.56 -17.92
CA GLY A 182 11.95 9.06 -19.11
C GLY A 182 13.03 10.11 -18.80
N ARG A 183 14.25 9.87 -19.29
CA ARG A 183 15.44 10.71 -19.01
C ARG A 183 15.33 12.19 -19.44
N GLY A 184 14.40 12.52 -20.33
CA GLY A 184 14.17 13.88 -20.83
C GLY A 184 13.18 14.71 -20.02
N SER A 185 12.46 14.10 -19.07
CA SER A 185 11.48 14.80 -18.24
C SER A 185 12.14 15.62 -17.12
N ASP A 186 11.43 16.61 -16.58
CA ASP A 186 11.90 17.38 -15.42
C ASP A 186 12.21 16.46 -14.23
N GLY A 187 11.32 15.49 -13.98
CA GLY A 187 11.51 14.48 -12.96
C GLY A 187 12.71 13.57 -13.24
N GLY A 188 12.91 13.15 -14.48
CA GLY A 188 14.08 12.39 -14.89
C GLY A 188 15.39 13.14 -14.62
N ARG A 189 15.42 14.47 -14.80
CA ARG A 189 16.61 15.27 -14.47
C ARG A 189 16.90 15.29 -12.97
N GLU A 190 15.87 15.41 -12.13
CA GLU A 190 16.02 15.35 -10.67
C GLU A 190 16.53 13.97 -10.19
N LEU A 191 15.99 12.89 -10.76
CA LEU A 191 16.46 11.52 -10.47
C LEU A 191 17.91 11.32 -10.90
N LYS A 192 18.29 11.86 -12.05
CA LYS A 192 19.68 11.79 -12.54
C LYS A 192 20.64 12.50 -11.60
N THR A 193 20.29 13.70 -11.12
CA THR A 193 21.14 14.40 -10.14
C THR A 193 21.35 13.59 -8.88
N LEU A 194 20.29 12.96 -8.35
CA LEU A 194 20.40 12.12 -7.16
C LEU A 194 21.20 10.83 -7.43
N LEU A 195 21.10 10.27 -8.63
CA LEU A 195 21.88 9.11 -9.06
C LEU A 195 23.38 9.43 -9.10
N ASP A 196 23.77 10.56 -9.69
CA ASP A 196 25.16 11.01 -9.75
C ASP A 196 25.74 11.21 -8.33
N ASP A 197 24.92 11.65 -7.37
CA ASP A 197 25.31 11.78 -5.96
C ASP A 197 25.49 10.42 -5.28
N ALA A 198 24.64 9.43 -5.60
CA ALA A 198 24.76 8.07 -5.09
C ALA A 198 26.05 7.39 -5.60
N GLU A 199 26.36 7.54 -6.88
CA GLU A 199 27.58 6.99 -7.51
C GLU A 199 28.84 7.56 -6.87
N LYS A 200 28.91 8.89 -6.69
CA LYS A 200 30.03 9.54 -5.98
C LYS A 200 30.13 9.10 -4.52
N GLY A 201 29.00 8.84 -3.86
CA GLY A 201 28.96 8.32 -2.50
C GLY A 201 29.60 6.94 -2.40
N LEU A 202 29.28 6.06 -3.34
CA LEU A 202 29.84 4.71 -3.44
C LEU A 202 31.36 4.74 -3.70
N GLU A 203 31.82 5.59 -4.63
CA GLU A 203 33.26 5.73 -4.94
C GLU A 203 34.07 6.18 -3.72
N LYS A 204 33.56 7.17 -2.97
CA LYS A 204 34.22 7.67 -1.75
C LYS A 204 34.30 6.60 -0.66
N MET A 205 33.26 5.76 -0.54
CA MET A 205 33.27 4.65 0.40
C MET A 205 34.31 3.60 0.03
N GLY A 206 34.46 3.29 -1.27
CA GLY A 206 35.46 2.34 -1.77
C GLY A 206 36.91 2.83 -1.67
N GLN A 207 37.14 4.15 -1.66
CA GLN A 207 38.47 4.76 -1.50
C GLN A 207 38.88 4.98 -0.03
N GLY A 208 37.94 4.81 0.92
CA GLY A 208 38.15 5.03 2.35
C GLY A 208 38.60 3.80 3.15
N VAL A 209 39.03 2.73 2.47
CA VAL A 209 39.55 1.48 3.05
C VAL A 209 41.03 1.32 2.74
#